data_AF-A0A0J5GUH0-F1
#
_entry.id   AF-A0A0J5GUH0-F1
#
_cell.length_a   1.000
_cell.length_b   1.000
_cell.length_c   1.000
_cell.angle_alpha   90.00
_cell.angle_beta   90.00
_cell.angle_gamma   90.00
#
_symmetry.space_group_name_H-M   'P 1'
#
loop_
_entity.id
_entity.type
_entity.pdbx_description
1 polymer ?
#
loop_
_entity_poly.entity_id
_entity_poly.type
_entity_poly.pdbx_seq_one_letter_code
_entity_poly.pdbx_strand_id
1 'polypeptide(L)' 'MEKKAAKHIELQAQEVIKIIQEANSDVLKIGQNIKVHHNKTWKEIKWREVYPTIEIIPNVSVHITGTGIIN' A
#
# COMPACT_ATOMS: atom_id res chain seq x y z
N MET A 1 1.79 -23.18 -0.97
CA MET A 1 1.82 -22.35 -2.20
C MET A 1 1.35 -20.93 -1.92
N GLU A 2 0.17 -20.73 -1.33
CA GLU A 2 -0.38 -19.41 -0.97
C GLU A 2 0.60 -18.52 -0.20
N LYS A 3 1.20 -19.00 0.90
CA LYS A 3 2.18 -18.22 1.68
C LYS A 3 3.37 -17.72 0.83
N LYS A 4 3.85 -18.53 -0.10
CA LYS A 4 4.96 -18.17 -1.00
C LYS A 4 4.50 -17.13 -2.03
N ALA A 5 3.30 -17.29 -2.58
CA ALA A 5 2.70 -16.32 -3.50
C ALA A 5 2.45 -14.97 -2.80
N ALA A 6 1.85 -15.00 -1.60
CA ALA A 6 1.63 -13.83 -0.77
C ALA A 6 2.94 -13.09 -0.48
N LYS A 7 4.00 -13.83 -0.10
CA LYS A 7 5.30 -13.20 0.17
C LYS A 7 5.91 -12.55 -1.07
N HIS A 8 5.77 -13.17 -2.23
CA HIS A 8 6.27 -12.61 -3.49
C HIS A 8 5.55 -11.30 -3.85
N ILE A 9 4.22 -11.28 -3.76
CA ILE A 9 3.40 -10.10 -4.03
C ILE A 9 3.66 -9.01 -3.00
N GLU A 10 3.85 -9.36 -1.73
CA GLU A 10 4.19 -8.41 -0.66
C GLU A 10 5.51 -7.68 -0.98
N LEU A 11 6.55 -8.39 -1.42
CA LEU A 11 7.83 -7.78 -1.83
C LEU A 11 7.64 -6.83 -3.02
N GLN A 12 6.82 -7.20 -4.01
CA GLN A 12 6.51 -6.33 -5.14
C GLN A 12 5.74 -5.09 -4.71
N ALA A 13 4.79 -5.23 -3.79
CA ALA A 13 4.03 -4.12 -3.24
C ALA A 13 4.95 -3.14 -2.49
N GLN A 14 5.91 -3.65 -1.70
CA GLN A 14 6.92 -2.82 -1.03
C GLN A 14 7.74 -1.98 -2.02
N GLU A 15 8.18 -2.59 -3.13
CA GLU A 15 8.94 -1.85 -4.17
C GLU A 15 8.08 -0.78 -4.86
N VAL A 16 6.82 -1.11 -5.20
CA VAL A 16 5.89 -0.15 -5.80
C VAL A 16 5.62 1.03 -4.84
N ILE A 17 5.38 0.74 -3.56
CA ILE A 17 5.19 1.77 -2.53
C ILE A 17 6.40 2.69 -2.45
N LYS A 18 7.62 2.13 -2.45
CA LYS A 18 8.86 2.89 -2.43
C LYS A 18 8.96 3.85 -3.62
N ILE A 19 8.73 3.36 -4.84
CA ILE A 19 8.74 4.19 -6.07
C ILE A 19 7.71 5.33 -5.97
N ILE A 20 6.51 5.02 -5.47
CA ILE A 20 5.43 6.00 -5.30
C ILE A 20 5.84 7.09 -4.28
N GLN A 21 6.45 6.70 -3.15
CA GLN A 21 6.92 7.64 -2.12
C GLN A 21 8.12 8.47 -2.58
N GLU A 22 9.07 7.89 -3.32
CA GLU A 22 10.20 8.61 -3.93
C GLU A 22 9.71 9.66 -4.95
N ALA A 23 8.65 9.36 -5.69
CA ALA A 23 7.97 10.31 -6.58
C ALA A 23 7.10 11.34 -5.84
N ASN A 24 6.95 11.21 -4.51
CA ASN A 24 6.05 12.01 -3.67
C ASN A 24 4.61 12.10 -4.25
N SER A 25 4.10 10.95 -4.71
CA SER A 25 2.81 10.85 -5.41
C SER A 25 1.78 10.08 -4.60
N ASP A 26 0.72 10.71 -4.12
CA ASP A 26 -0.36 10.03 -3.38
C ASP A 26 -1.41 9.38 -4.32
N VAL A 27 -0.96 8.49 -5.21
CA VAL A 27 -1.84 7.79 -6.17
C VAL A 27 -2.81 6.82 -5.49
N LEU A 28 -2.45 6.34 -4.29
CA LEU A 28 -3.28 5.47 -3.46
C LEU A 28 -4.32 6.23 -2.62
N LYS A 29 -4.33 7.57 -2.68
CA LYS A 29 -5.30 8.46 -2.01
C LYS A 29 -5.31 8.33 -0.48
N ILE A 30 -4.15 8.09 0.15
CA ILE A 30 -4.01 8.00 1.60
C ILE A 30 -4.37 9.33 2.26
N GLY A 31 -3.99 10.46 1.66
CA GLY A 31 -4.32 11.79 2.16
C GLY A 31 -5.82 12.06 2.17
N GLN A 32 -6.57 11.50 1.21
CA GLN A 32 -8.03 11.59 1.20
C GLN A 32 -8.65 10.89 2.41
N ASN A 33 -8.15 9.71 2.79
CA ASN A 33 -8.62 9.00 3.97
C ASN A 33 -8.38 9.80 5.25
N ILE A 34 -7.19 10.42 5.40
CA ILE A 34 -6.87 11.29 6.53
C ILE A 34 -7.80 12.51 6.55
N LYS A 35 -8.04 13.14 5.39
CA LYS A 35 -8.94 14.30 5.29
C LYS A 35 -10.36 13.97 5.73
N VAL A 36 -10.89 12.81 5.34
CA VAL A 36 -12.27 12.40 5.66
C VAL A 36 -12.41 11.98 7.12
N HIS A 37 -11.48 11.18 7.64
CA HIS A 37 -11.62 10.55 8.97
C HIS A 37 -10.88 11.29 10.09
N HIS A 38 -9.88 12.10 9.75
CA HIS A 38 -9.01 12.81 10.69
C HIS A 38 -8.82 14.28 10.26
N ASN A 39 -9.92 14.99 10.00
CA ASN A 39 -9.91 16.36 9.47
C ASN A 39 -9.10 17.34 10.34
N LYS A 40 -9.05 17.15 11.66
CA LYS A 40 -8.20 17.98 12.54
C LYS A 40 -6.71 17.81 12.16
N THR A 41 -6.24 16.57 12.11
CA THR A 41 -4.87 16.23 11.68
C THR A 41 -4.58 16.76 10.28
N TRP A 42 -5.51 16.58 9.33
CA TRP A 42 -5.35 17.09 7.96
C TRP A 42 -5.06 18.59 7.89
N LYS A 43 -5.69 19.39 8.76
CA LYS A 43 -5.48 20.85 8.81
C LYS A 43 -4.11 21.25 9.39
N GLU A 44 -3.50 20.38 10.18
CA GLU A 44 -2.25 20.66 10.91
C GLU A 44 -1.03 20.14 10.15
N ILE A 45 -1.17 19.14 9.29
CA ILE A 45 -0.07 18.54 8.53
C ILE A 45 0.12 19.18 7.15
N LYS A 46 1.37 19.31 6.73
CA LYS A 46 1.71 19.59 5.33
C LYS A 46 1.87 18.28 4.58
N TRP A 47 0.80 17.82 3.93
CA TRP A 47 0.76 16.48 3.33
C TRP A 47 1.94 16.16 2.41
N ARG A 48 2.38 17.12 1.58
CA ARG A 48 3.51 16.93 0.65
C ARG A 48 4.87 16.74 1.36
N GLU A 49 5.01 17.19 2.59
CA GLU A 49 6.21 17.01 3.42
C GLU A 49 6.12 15.69 4.23
N VAL A 50 4.92 15.31 4.66
CA VAL A 50 4.67 14.13 5.51
C VAL A 50 4.56 12.84 4.69
N TYR A 51 3.87 12.86 3.55
CA TYR A 51 3.61 11.67 2.73
C TYR A 51 4.84 10.80 2.42
N PRO A 52 5.99 11.35 1.96
CA PRO A 52 7.13 10.52 1.61
C PRO A 52 7.81 9.88 2.84
N THR A 53 7.47 10.28 4.07
CA THR A 53 8.10 9.80 5.31
C THR A 53 7.24 8.84 6.13
N ILE A 54 5.97 8.63 5.76
CA ILE A 54 5.10 7.71 6.48
C ILE A 54 5.50 6.26 6.23
N GLU A 55 5.32 5.40 7.23
CA GLU A 55 5.49 3.96 7.07
C GLU A 55 4.23 3.36 6.42
N ILE A 56 4.40 2.71 5.26
CA ILE A 56 3.33 1.98 4.57
C ILE A 56 3.71 0.51 4.53
N ILE A 57 3.01 -0.32 5.32
CA ILE A 57 3.26 -1.76 5.42
C ILE A 57 2.18 -2.49 4.60
N PRO A 58 2.48 -2.98 3.39
CA PRO A 58 1.52 -3.78 2.64
C PRO A 58 1.30 -5.12 3.34
N ASN A 59 0.04 -5.54 3.49
CA ASN A 59 -0.33 -6.86 3.99
C ASN A 59 -1.09 -7.61 2.90
N VAL A 60 -0.53 -8.72 2.43
CA VAL A 60 -1.07 -9.50 1.32
C VAL A 60 -1.51 -10.88 1.79
N SER A 61 -2.77 -11.20 1.53
CA SER A 61 -3.31 -12.55 1.68
C SER A 61 -3.63 -13.13 0.30
N VAL A 62 -3.27 -14.39 0.08
CA VAL A 62 -3.53 -15.10 -1.18
C VAL A 62 -4.37 -16.32 -0.86
N HIS A 63 -5.46 -16.49 -1.59
CA HIS A 63 -6.26 -17.70 -1.60
C HIS A 63 -6.29 -18.30 -3.01
N ILE A 64 -5.81 -19.54 -3.16
CA ILE A 64 -5.82 -20.24 -4.44
C ILE A 64 -7.16 -20.96 -4.58
N THR A 65 -7.98 -20.53 -5.55
CA THR A 65 -9.30 -21.11 -5.83
C THR A 65 -9.26 -22.31 -6.77
N GLY A 66 -8.12 -22.59 -7.40
CA GLY A 66 -7.90 -23.75 -8.25
C GLY A 66 -6.50 -23.72 -8.88
N THR A 67 -5.97 -24.90 -9.20
CA THR A 67 -4.64 -25.05 -9.84
C THR A 67 -4.73 -25.48 -11.29
N GLY A 68 -5.94 -25.67 -11.82
CA GLY A 68 -6.18 -26.03 -13.22
C GLY A 68 -5.66 -27.42 -13.62
N ILE A 69 -5.38 -28.31 -12.66
CA ILE A 69 -5.10 -29.73 -12.97
C ILE A 69 -6.43 -30.36 -13.42
N ILE A 70 -6.58 -30.55 -14.72
CA ILE A 70 -7.65 -31.31 -15.35
C ILE A 70 -7.04 -32.67 -15.69
N ASN A 71 -7.43 -33.73 -14.97
CA ASN A 71 -7.07 -35.11 -15.30
C ASN A 71 -8.00 -35.68 -16.37
#